data_AF-A0A7N9CI98-F1
#
_entry.id   AF-A0A7N9CI98-F1
#
_cell.length_a   1.000
_cell.length_b   1.000
_cell.length_c   1.000
_cell.angle_alpha   90.00
_cell.angle_beta   90.00
_cell.angle_gamma   90.00
#
_symmetry.space_group_name_H-M   'P 1'
#
loop_
_entity.id
_entity.type
_entity.pdbx_description
1 polymer ?
#
loop_
_entity_poly.entity_id
_entity_poly.type
_entity_poly.pdbx_seq_one_letter_code
_entity_poly.pdbx_strand_id
1 'polypeptide(L)'
;MAASRYRRFLKLCEEWPVDETKRGRDLGAYLRQRVAQAFREGENTQYPRPRDTSFSGLSLEEYKLILSTDTLEELKEMDKSMWKKLQEKFSSKGPEEDHKA
;
A
#
# COMPACT_ATOMS: atom_id res chain seq x y z
N MET A 1 21.33 -0.83 -0.89
CA MET A 1 21.39 -0.74 0.60
C MET A 1 20.94 0.63 1.02
N ALA A 2 20.24 0.78 2.14
CA ALA A 2 19.79 2.08 2.70
C ALA A 2 20.95 3.00 3.18
N ALA A 3 22.18 2.69 2.77
CA ALA A 3 23.37 3.52 2.93
C ALA A 3 23.25 4.76 2.01
N SER A 4 23.19 5.99 2.52
CA SER A 4 23.03 6.45 3.89
C SER A 4 22.16 7.69 3.78
N ARG A 5 20.85 7.54 4.02
CA ARG A 5 19.86 8.64 3.93
C ARG A 5 20.36 9.90 4.65
N TYR A 6 21.05 9.69 5.77
CA TYR A 6 21.74 10.72 6.54
C TYR A 6 22.75 11.56 5.72
N ARG A 7 23.70 10.94 4.99
CA ARG A 7 24.69 11.69 4.19
C ARG A 7 24.04 12.57 3.13
N ARG A 8 22.96 12.09 2.51
CA ARG A 8 22.19 12.87 1.52
C ARG A 8 21.55 14.10 2.17
N PHE A 9 20.99 13.93 3.37
CA PHE A 9 20.44 15.04 4.13
C PHE A 9 21.50 16.04 4.61
N LEU A 10 22.70 15.57 4.98
CA LEU A 10 23.81 16.46 5.32
C LEU A 10 24.24 17.29 4.12
N LYS A 11 24.44 16.65 2.96
CA LYS A 11 24.76 17.36 1.72
C LYS A 11 23.69 18.39 1.34
N LEU A 12 22.41 18.04 1.51
CA LEU A 12 21.31 19.00 1.31
C LEU A 12 21.40 20.18 2.28
N CYS A 13 21.74 19.95 3.55
CA CYS A 13 21.91 21.02 4.53
C CYS A 13 23.11 21.91 4.21
N GLU A 14 24.17 21.38 3.60
CA GLU A 14 25.33 22.17 3.14
C GLU A 14 24.95 23.08 1.96
N GLU A 15 24.21 22.55 0.98
CA GLU A 15 23.83 23.30 -0.22
C GLU A 15 22.69 24.29 0.02
N TRP A 16 21.81 24.02 0.99
CA TRP A 16 20.62 24.83 1.24
C TRP A 16 20.88 25.91 2.29
N PRO A 17 20.89 27.22 1.96
CA PRO A 17 21.12 28.29 2.94
C PRO A 17 19.92 28.49 3.88
N VAL A 18 20.16 29.06 5.06
CA VAL A 18 19.09 29.48 5.98
C VAL A 18 18.74 30.94 5.68
N ASP A 19 17.47 31.20 5.42
CA ASP A 19 16.96 32.55 5.16
C ASP A 19 16.49 33.22 6.46
N GLU A 20 17.24 34.19 6.95
CA GLU A 20 16.92 34.90 8.21
C GLU A 20 15.59 35.67 8.14
N THR A 21 15.17 36.10 6.94
CA THR A 21 13.90 36.80 6.75
C THR A 21 12.68 35.91 7.02
N LYS A 22 12.88 34.59 6.96
CA LYS A 22 11.85 33.56 7.18
C LYS A 22 11.99 32.88 8.54
N ARG A 23 12.43 33.62 9.56
CA ARG A 23 12.54 33.08 10.93
C ARG A 23 11.25 32.36 11.36
N GLY A 24 11.39 31.11 11.81
CA GLY A 24 10.27 30.24 12.22
C GLY A 24 9.51 29.53 11.08
N ARG A 25 9.79 29.87 9.81
CA ARG A 25 9.19 29.21 8.62
C ARG A 25 10.23 28.75 7.60
N ASP A 26 11.51 29.01 7.86
CA ASP A 26 12.61 28.63 6.97
C ASP A 26 12.72 27.11 6.88
N LEU A 27 12.69 26.61 5.65
CA LEU A 27 12.76 25.19 5.36
C LEU A 27 14.15 24.63 5.68
N GLY A 28 15.22 25.40 5.49
CA GLY A 28 16.58 24.96 5.80
C GLY A 28 16.76 24.71 7.29
N ALA A 29 16.31 25.64 8.14
CA ALA A 29 16.31 25.50 9.59
C ALA A 29 15.43 24.32 10.04
N TYR A 30 14.23 24.17 9.46
CA TYR A 30 13.34 23.06 9.77
C TYR A 30 13.95 21.70 9.39
N LEU A 31 14.55 21.58 8.21
CA LEU A 31 15.21 20.36 7.77
C LEU A 31 16.36 19.98 8.69
N ARG A 32 17.24 20.92 9.06
CA ARG A 32 18.33 20.66 10.02
C ARG A 32 17.80 20.15 11.35
N GLN A 33 16.76 20.79 11.89
CA GLN A 33 16.11 20.35 13.13
C GLN A 33 15.55 18.93 13.00
N ARG A 34 14.87 18.61 11.91
CA ARG A 34 14.31 17.28 11.67
C ARG A 34 15.38 16.22 11.45
N VAL A 35 16.46 16.54 10.76
CA VAL A 35 17.59 15.63 10.57
C VAL A 35 18.24 15.30 11.92
N ALA A 36 18.49 16.30 12.77
CA ALA A 36 19.02 16.07 14.11
C ALA A 36 18.08 15.21 14.99
N GLN A 37 16.76 15.39 14.88
CA GLN A 37 15.77 14.57 15.59
C GLN A 37 15.69 13.14 15.04
N ALA A 38 15.68 12.99 13.71
CA ALA A 38 15.42 11.71 13.05
C ALA A 38 16.66 10.82 12.94
N PHE A 39 17.87 11.37 12.98
CA PHE A 39 19.14 10.65 12.85
C PHE A 39 20.02 10.82 14.09
N ARG A 40 19.51 10.44 15.27
CA ARG A 40 20.21 10.62 16.56
C ARG A 40 21.58 9.92 16.60
N GLU A 41 21.72 8.81 15.89
CA GLU A 41 22.95 8.02 15.80
C GLU A 41 23.65 8.20 14.44
N GLY A 42 23.30 9.26 13.71
CA GLY A 42 23.80 9.53 12.35
C GLY A 42 23.49 8.38 11.40
N GLU A 43 24.52 7.83 10.77
CA GLU A 43 24.41 6.74 9.79
C GLU A 43 23.95 5.41 10.38
N ASN A 44 24.18 5.21 11.68
CA ASN A 44 23.80 3.98 12.37
C ASN A 44 22.33 3.97 12.80
N THR A 45 21.62 5.09 12.66
CA THR A 45 20.21 5.21 13.06
C THR A 45 19.37 4.16 12.33
N GLN A 46 18.86 3.20 13.09
CA GLN A 46 17.99 2.15 12.57
C GLN A 46 16.55 2.64 12.51
N TYR A 47 15.87 2.34 11.40
CA TYR A 47 14.44 2.59 11.25
C TYR A 47 13.72 1.24 11.32
N PRO A 48 13.20 0.85 12.50
CA PRO A 48 12.48 -0.41 12.62
C PRO A 48 11.27 -0.39 11.69
N ARG A 49 11.00 -1.52 11.04
CA ARG A 49 9.78 -1.64 10.24
C ARG A 49 8.57 -1.60 11.18
N PRO A 50 7.53 -0.79 10.88
CA PRO A 50 6.32 -0.78 11.70
C PRO A 50 5.58 -2.12 11.69
N ARG A 51 5.74 -2.90 10.63
CA ARG A 51 5.13 -4.22 10.45
C ARG A 51 6.14 -5.18 9.85
N ASP A 52 6.02 -6.46 10.18
CA ASP A 52 6.81 -7.49 9.53
C ASP A 52 6.14 -7.94 8.24
N THR A 53 6.29 -7.09 7.22
CA THR A 53 5.73 -7.30 5.88
C THR A 53 6.85 -7.30 4.85
N SER A 54 6.64 -8.02 3.76
CA SER A 54 7.54 -7.99 2.61
C SER A 54 7.36 -6.69 1.79
N PHE A 55 8.06 -6.57 0.66
CA PHE A 55 7.93 -5.42 -0.25
C PHE A 55 6.50 -5.21 -0.77
N SER A 56 5.70 -6.28 -0.89
CA SER A 56 4.29 -6.18 -1.28
C SER A 56 3.40 -5.52 -0.21
N GLY A 57 3.93 -5.28 1.00
CA GLY A 57 3.15 -4.81 2.14
C GLY A 57 2.35 -5.90 2.84
N LEU A 58 2.45 -7.16 2.38
CA LEU A 58 1.81 -8.32 2.99
C LEU A 58 2.73 -9.00 4.01
N SER A 59 2.14 -9.47 5.10
CA SER A 59 2.73 -10.45 6.01
C SER A 59 2.79 -11.84 5.36
N LEU A 60 3.56 -12.75 5.97
CA LEU A 60 3.68 -14.12 5.48
C LEU A 60 2.35 -14.88 5.51
N GLU A 61 1.54 -14.66 6.55
CA GLU A 61 0.24 -15.30 6.67
C GLU A 61 -0.75 -14.77 5.62
N GLU A 62 -0.76 -13.46 5.37
CA GLU A 62 -1.59 -12.87 4.30
C GLU A 62 -1.18 -13.39 2.92
N TYR A 63 0.12 -13.49 2.66
CA TYR A 63 0.64 -14.06 1.41
C TYR A 63 0.23 -15.53 1.25
N LYS A 64 0.37 -16.32 2.32
CA LYS A 64 -0.03 -17.73 2.32
C LYS A 64 -1.52 -17.88 2.07
N LEU A 65 -2.36 -17.06 2.69
CA LEU A 65 -3.81 -17.08 2.50
C LEU A 65 -4.21 -16.78 1.04
N ILE A 66 -3.61 -15.76 0.42
CA ILE A 66 -3.86 -15.40 -0.98
C ILE A 66 -3.48 -16.55 -1.93
N LEU A 67 -2.42 -17.28 -1.60
CA LEU A 67 -1.97 -18.44 -2.38
C LEU A 67 -2.62 -19.76 -1.97
N SER A 68 -3.43 -19.79 -0.92
CA SER A 68 -4.04 -21.02 -0.42
C SER A 68 -5.09 -21.52 -1.41
N THR A 69 -5.15 -22.83 -1.60
CA THR A 69 -6.14 -23.47 -2.48
C THR A 69 -7.57 -23.35 -1.98
N ASP A 70 -7.74 -23.18 -0.67
CA ASP A 70 -9.04 -23.17 -0.02
C ASP A 70 -9.85 -21.93 -0.44
N THR A 71 -9.18 -20.77 -0.57
CA THR A 71 -9.81 -19.54 -1.09
C THR A 71 -10.19 -19.68 -2.58
N LEU A 72 -9.45 -20.47 -3.35
CA LEU A 72 -9.76 -20.73 -4.76
C LEU A 72 -11.02 -21.59 -4.92
N GLU A 73 -11.24 -22.59 -4.07
CA GLU A 73 -12.45 -23.41 -4.15
C GLU A 73 -13.69 -22.62 -3.70
N GLU A 74 -13.58 -21.76 -2.68
CA GLU A 74 -14.66 -20.85 -2.29
C GLU A 74 -15.07 -19.90 -3.43
N LEU A 75 -14.08 -19.29 -4.11
CA LEU A 75 -14.35 -18.42 -5.26
C LEU A 75 -15.00 -19.18 -6.42
N LYS A 76 -14.58 -20.41 -6.68
CA LYS A 76 -15.13 -21.27 -7.72
C LYS A 76 -16.57 -21.72 -7.42
N GLU A 77 -16.89 -22.03 -6.17
CA GLU A 77 -18.27 -22.31 -5.76
C GLU A 77 -19.16 -21.07 -5.82
N MET A 78 -18.62 -19.90 -5.45
CA MET A 78 -19.31 -18.62 -5.63
C MET A 78 -19.62 -18.35 -7.10
N ASP A 79 -18.65 -18.52 -8.01
CA ASP A 79 -18.87 -18.34 -9.45
C ASP A 79 -19.93 -19.30 -9.98
N LYS A 80 -19.86 -20.60 -9.66
CA LYS A 80 -20.90 -21.58 -10.07
C LYS A 80 -22.29 -21.16 -9.59
N SER A 81 -22.40 -20.66 -8.36
CA SER A 81 -23.67 -20.17 -7.78
C SER A 81 -24.18 -18.92 -8.51
N MET A 82 -23.29 -17.99 -8.84
CA MET A 82 -23.63 -16.80 -9.63
C MET A 82 -24.05 -17.15 -11.06
N TRP A 83 -23.33 -18.06 -11.73
CA TRP A 83 -23.66 -18.56 -13.06
C TRP A 83 -25.00 -19.30 -13.07
N LYS A 84 -25.30 -20.11 -12.05
CA LYS A 84 -26.63 -20.75 -11.91
C LYS A 84 -27.74 -19.73 -11.77
N LYS A 85 -27.57 -18.71 -10.91
CA LYS A 85 -28.55 -17.62 -10.77
C LYS A 85 -28.74 -16.84 -12.08
N LEU A 86 -27.67 -16.65 -12.83
CA LEU A 86 -27.73 -16.00 -14.14
C LEU A 86 -28.49 -16.88 -15.14
N GLN A 87 -28.14 -18.17 -15.22
CA GLN A 87 -28.82 -19.15 -16.07
C GLN A 87 -30.31 -19.24 -15.76
N GLU A 88 -30.70 -19.32 -14.48
CA GLU A 88 -32.11 -19.35 -14.08
C GLU A 88 -32.86 -18.09 -14.52
N LYS A 89 -32.26 -16.90 -14.39
CA LYS A 89 -32.86 -15.65 -14.85
C LYS A 89 -33.01 -15.54 -16.36
N PHE A 90 -32.12 -16.18 -17.13
CA PHE A 90 -32.24 -16.26 -18.58
C PHE A 90 -33.22 -17.35 -19.02
N SER A 91 -33.28 -18.49 -18.31
CA SER A 91 -34.22 -19.58 -18.59
C SER A 91 -35.66 -19.28 -18.17
N SER A 92 -35.88 -18.43 -17.16
CA SER A 92 -37.21 -17.95 -16.78
C SER A 92 -37.72 -16.81 -17.68
N LYS A 93 -36.97 -16.46 -18.74
CA LYS A 93 -37.35 -15.48 -19.76
C LYS A 93 -37.33 -16.11 -21.16
N GLY A 94 -38.11 -17.18 -21.34
CA GLY A 94 -38.54 -17.76 -22.63
C GLY A 94 -40.07 -17.70 -22.74
N PRO A 95 -40.62 -17.61 -23.97
CA PRO A 95 -41.72 -16.71 -24.33
C PRO A 95 -43.04 -17.09 -23.63
N GLU A 96 -43.68 -16.13 -22.95
CA GLU A 96 -45.12 -16.18 -22.76
C GLU A 96 -45.76 -16.22 -24.15
N GLU A 97 -46.49 -17.29 -24.40
CA GLU A 97 -47.24 -17.56 -25.61
C GLU A 97 -48.22 -16.40 -25.85
N ASP A 98 -47.96 -15.60 -26.88
CA ASP A 98 -48.93 -14.63 -27.36
C ASP A 98 -50.19 -15.37 -27.83
N HIS A 99 -51.28 -14.99 -27.18
CA HIS A 99 -52.60 -15.57 -27.29
C HIS A 99 -53.16 -15.53 -28.72
N LYS A 100 -53.69 -16.68 -29.12
CA LYS A 100 -54.71 -16.94 -30.15
C LYS A 100 -55.70 -15.77 -30.33
N ALA A 101 -55.78 -15.23 -31.54
CA ALA A 101 -56.94 -14.58 -32.13
C ALA A 101 -57.05 -14.97 -33.61
#